data_AF-A0A7S3HAS4-F1
#
_entry.id   AF-A0A7S3HAS4-F1
#
_cell.length_a   1.000
_cell.length_b   1.000
_cell.length_c   1.000
_cell.angle_alpha   90.00
_cell.angle_beta   90.00
_cell.angle_gamma   90.00
#
_symmetry.space_group_name_H-M   'P 1'
#
loop_
_entity.id
_entity.type
_entity.pdbx_description
1 polymer ?
#
loop_
_entity_poly.entity_id
_entity_poly.type
_entity_poly.pdbx_seq_one_letter_code
_entity_poly.pdbx_strand_id
1 'polypeptide(L)'
;GSLGCYAARDLTVGDVMFTVPQKCLFGIGNTSCSDLSKAVRAAATEFGNSKLATSELLIWLHMCQQRADPSSMFYPYFHSLDALPPNLDNWPAELKDAFCGTSLAASLAETAPQNSLSSHVNLLEHIFANNKSLCDKFDGSNFDRASLAWARGHYLSRRYP
;
A
#
# COMPACT_ATOMS: atom_id res chain seq x y z
N GLY A 1 -16.17 -11.29 0.57
CA GLY A 1 -15.32 -11.03 -0.59
C GLY A 1 -16.21 -10.88 -1.81
N SER A 2 -16.07 -9.79 -2.56
CA SER A 2 -16.87 -9.48 -3.76
C SER A 2 -16.36 -10.19 -5.01
N LEU A 3 -15.05 -10.47 -5.08
CA LEU A 3 -14.38 -11.11 -6.21
C LEU A 3 -13.69 -12.41 -5.79
N GLY A 4 -13.76 -13.41 -6.65
CA GLY A 4 -13.15 -14.72 -6.46
C GLY A 4 -13.01 -15.48 -7.78
N CYS A 5 -12.18 -16.52 -7.79
CA CYS A 5 -12.01 -17.40 -8.94
C CYS A 5 -12.92 -18.63 -8.78
N TYR A 6 -13.69 -18.95 -9.82
CA TYR A 6 -14.53 -20.14 -9.86
C TYR A 6 -13.97 -21.14 -10.87
N ALA A 7 -14.00 -22.43 -10.52
CA ALA A 7 -13.49 -23.47 -11.38
C ALA A 7 -14.42 -23.63 -12.60
N ALA A 8 -13.85 -23.56 -13.81
CA ALA A 8 -14.58 -23.82 -15.05
C ALA A 8 -14.60 -25.31 -15.43
N ARG A 9 -13.89 -26.14 -14.66
CA ARG A 9 -13.77 -27.59 -14.83
C ARG A 9 -13.52 -28.24 -13.47
N ASP A 10 -13.66 -29.56 -13.41
CA ASP A 10 -13.23 -30.33 -12.26
C ASP A 10 -11.71 -30.20 -12.06
N LEU A 11 -11.31 -30.04 -10.80
CA LEU A 11 -9.93 -29.91 -10.37
C LEU A 11 -9.60 -31.08 -9.43
N THR A 12 -8.42 -31.66 -9.57
CA THR A 12 -7.92 -32.69 -8.66
C THR A 12 -6.83 -32.15 -7.73
N VAL A 13 -6.61 -32.82 -6.61
CA VAL A 13 -5.54 -32.44 -5.66
C VAL A 13 -4.19 -32.54 -6.37
N GLY A 14 -3.44 -31.43 -6.35
CA GLY A 14 -2.15 -31.32 -7.05
C GLY A 14 -2.23 -30.62 -8.41
N ASP A 15 -3.43 -30.31 -8.92
CA ASP A 15 -3.59 -29.53 -10.14
C ASP A 15 -2.96 -28.13 -9.98
N VAL A 16 -2.20 -27.71 -10.99
CA VAL A 16 -1.79 -26.31 -11.14
C VAL A 16 -2.98 -25.51 -11.67
N MET A 17 -3.55 -24.65 -10.82
CA MET A 17 -4.71 -23.82 -11.21
C MET A 17 -4.32 -22.68 -12.15
N PHE A 18 -3.20 -22.00 -11.88
CA PHE A 18 -2.67 -20.93 -12.70
C PHE A 18 -1.17 -20.74 -12.45
N THR A 19 -0.52 -20.02 -13.36
CA THR A 19 0.87 -19.57 -13.21
C THR A 19 0.92 -18.07 -13.44
N VAL A 20 1.60 -17.34 -12.56
CA VAL A 20 1.76 -15.89 -12.68
C VAL A 20 3.17 -15.59 -13.17
N PRO A 21 3.35 -14.95 -14.34
CA PRO A 21 4.67 -14.53 -14.79
C PRO A 21 5.31 -13.56 -13.78
N GLN A 22 6.61 -13.70 -13.52
CA GLN A 22 7.31 -12.87 -12.54
C GLN A 22 7.19 -11.36 -12.83
N LYS A 23 7.15 -10.96 -14.11
CA LYS A 23 6.94 -9.56 -14.52
C LYS A 23 5.60 -8.96 -14.06
N CYS A 24 4.61 -9.81 -13.79
CA CYS A 24 3.29 -9.41 -13.27
C CYS A 24 3.29 -9.27 -11.74
N LEU A 25 4.37 -9.66 -11.06
CA LEU A 25 4.51 -9.45 -9.64
C LEU A 25 4.96 -8.03 -9.37
N PHE A 26 4.33 -7.41 -8.38
CA PHE A 26 4.66 -6.08 -7.92
C PHE A 26 5.38 -6.16 -6.58
N GLY A 27 6.63 -5.67 -6.52
CA GLY A 27 7.41 -5.70 -5.29
C GLY A 27 8.58 -4.71 -5.30
N ILE A 28 9.44 -4.81 -4.28
CA ILE A 28 10.55 -3.86 -4.08
C ILE A 28 11.51 -3.78 -5.28
N GLY A 29 11.64 -4.87 -6.05
CA GLY A 29 12.46 -4.91 -7.27
C GLY A 29 12.01 -3.90 -8.33
N ASN A 30 10.71 -3.58 -8.37
CA ASN A 30 10.14 -2.61 -9.30
C ASN A 30 10.30 -1.16 -8.81
N THR A 31 10.53 -0.96 -7.51
CA THR A 31 10.37 0.36 -6.86
C THR A 31 11.68 0.95 -6.36
N SER A 32 12.69 0.10 -6.09
CA SER A 32 13.88 0.47 -5.31
C SER A 32 14.79 1.54 -5.93
N CYS A 33 14.77 1.73 -7.25
CA CYS A 33 15.68 2.64 -7.97
C CYS A 33 15.00 3.86 -8.62
N SER A 34 13.70 4.05 -8.39
CA SER A 34 12.97 5.19 -8.95
C SER A 34 13.39 6.52 -8.34
N ASP A 35 13.13 7.62 -9.08
CA ASP A 35 13.36 8.98 -8.59
C ASP A 35 12.60 9.27 -7.30
N LEU A 36 11.35 8.79 -7.20
CA LEU A 36 10.54 8.90 -5.99
C LEU A 36 11.19 8.20 -4.80
N SER A 37 11.65 6.95 -4.98
CA SER A 37 12.30 6.20 -3.90
C SER A 37 13.61 6.83 -3.45
N LYS A 38 14.39 7.40 -4.37
CA LYS A 38 15.62 8.15 -4.03
C LYS A 38 15.29 9.39 -3.21
N ALA A 39 14.28 10.15 -3.62
CA ALA A 39 13.86 11.35 -2.91
C ALA A 39 13.36 11.05 -1.49
N VAL A 40 12.53 10.01 -1.33
CA VAL A 40 12.02 9.59 -0.02
C VAL A 40 13.15 9.19 0.93
N ARG A 41 14.14 8.43 0.44
CA ARG A 41 15.31 8.06 1.26
C ARG A 41 16.17 9.26 1.63
N ALA A 42 16.38 10.19 0.69
CA ALA A 42 17.14 11.41 0.95
C ALA A 42 16.46 12.27 2.02
N ALA A 43 15.15 12.52 1.88
CA ALA A 43 14.38 13.28 2.86
C ALA A 43 14.32 12.57 4.22
N ALA A 44 14.10 11.26 4.29
CA ALA A 44 14.12 10.54 5.56
C ALA A 44 15.47 10.69 6.29
N THR A 45 16.58 10.78 5.54
CA THR A 45 17.91 11.03 6.10
C THR A 45 18.04 12.46 6.62
N GLU A 46 17.55 13.45 5.88
CA GLU A 46 17.53 14.87 6.28
C GLU A 46 16.71 15.09 7.56
N PHE A 47 15.59 14.38 7.71
CA PHE A 47 14.78 14.36 8.94
C PHE A 47 15.45 13.67 10.13
N GLY A 48 16.65 13.10 9.95
CA GLY A 48 17.35 12.36 11.00
C GLY A 48 16.71 11.01 11.33
N ASN A 49 15.82 10.49 10.47
CA ASN A 49 15.14 9.22 10.70
C ASN A 49 15.02 8.39 9.41
N SER A 50 16.13 7.77 9.01
CA SER A 50 16.20 6.88 7.85
C SER A 50 15.23 5.69 7.93
N LYS A 51 14.76 5.32 9.14
CA LYS A 51 13.78 4.25 9.34
C LYS A 51 12.39 4.61 8.80
N LEU A 52 12.13 5.88 8.45
CA LEU A 52 10.89 6.27 7.78
C LEU A 52 10.84 5.79 6.32
N ALA A 53 11.97 5.60 5.65
CA ALA A 53 12.02 5.14 4.27
C ALA A 53 12.04 3.59 4.18
N THR A 54 11.03 2.95 4.75
CA THR A 54 10.90 1.48 4.75
C THR A 54 10.64 0.93 3.36
N SER A 55 11.00 -0.34 3.13
CA SER A 55 10.67 -1.04 1.89
C SER A 55 9.16 -1.04 1.63
N GLU A 56 8.36 -1.22 2.68
CA GLU A 56 6.90 -1.16 2.62
C GLU A 56 6.39 0.20 2.16
N LEU A 57 6.89 1.31 2.73
CA LEU A 57 6.49 2.64 2.29
C LEU A 57 6.79 2.84 0.79
N LEU A 58 7.98 2.43 0.35
CA LEU A 58 8.35 2.56 -1.06
C LEU A 58 7.41 1.74 -1.97
N ILE A 59 7.02 0.53 -1.53
CA ILE A 59 6.02 -0.26 -2.24
C ILE A 59 4.68 0.48 -2.27
N TRP A 60 4.20 1.01 -1.14
CA TRP A 60 2.91 1.71 -1.06
C TRP A 60 2.85 2.93 -1.98
N LEU A 61 3.90 3.76 -1.98
CA LEU A 61 3.99 4.93 -2.84
C LEU A 61 3.91 4.55 -4.32
N HIS A 62 4.61 3.48 -4.71
CA HIS A 62 4.53 3.00 -6.07
C HIS A 62 3.15 2.39 -6.40
N MET A 63 2.48 1.71 -5.45
CA MET A 63 1.09 1.29 -5.68
C MET A 63 0.19 2.49 -5.99
N CYS A 64 0.32 3.58 -5.25
CA CYS A 64 -0.43 4.81 -5.52
C CYS A 64 -0.11 5.38 -6.90
N GLN A 65 1.19 5.50 -7.24
CA GLN A 65 1.63 6.02 -8.53
C GLN A 65 1.10 5.17 -9.69
N GLN A 66 1.27 3.84 -9.63
CA GLN A 66 0.85 2.94 -10.70
C GLN A 66 -0.67 2.85 -10.83
N ARG A 67 -1.43 3.05 -9.74
CA ARG A 67 -2.88 3.17 -9.78
C ARG A 67 -3.32 4.46 -10.50
N ALA A 68 -2.56 5.54 -10.35
CA ALA A 68 -2.87 6.83 -10.98
C ALA A 68 -2.40 6.94 -12.44
N ASP A 69 -1.59 6.00 -12.92
CA ASP A 69 -0.99 6.02 -14.26
C ASP A 69 -1.63 4.98 -15.21
N PRO A 70 -2.53 5.39 -16.13
CA PRO A 70 -3.17 4.47 -17.08
C PRO A 70 -2.21 3.76 -18.04
N SER A 71 -0.98 4.27 -18.19
CA SER A 71 0.05 3.65 -19.04
C SER A 71 0.81 2.52 -18.32
N SER A 72 0.65 2.42 -17.00
CA SER A 72 1.29 1.37 -16.20
C SER A 72 0.77 -0.02 -16.56
N MET A 73 1.67 -1.00 -16.66
CA MET A 73 1.30 -2.41 -16.79
C MET A 73 0.53 -2.96 -15.58
N PHE A 74 0.65 -2.31 -14.41
CA PHE A 74 -0.05 -2.69 -13.18
C PHE A 74 -1.36 -1.94 -12.97
N TYR A 75 -1.67 -0.95 -13.82
CA TYR A 75 -2.92 -0.19 -13.75
C TYR A 75 -4.16 -1.10 -13.69
N PRO A 76 -4.31 -2.12 -14.56
CA PRO A 76 -5.49 -3.00 -14.50
C PRO A 76 -5.59 -3.79 -13.20
N TYR A 77 -4.45 -4.21 -12.64
CA TYR A 77 -4.41 -4.93 -11.38
C TYR A 77 -4.89 -4.02 -10.23
N PHE A 78 -4.33 -2.82 -10.10
CA PHE A 78 -4.73 -1.90 -9.02
C PHE A 78 -6.17 -1.41 -9.16
N HIS A 79 -6.69 -1.25 -10.38
CA HIS A 79 -8.10 -0.91 -10.61
C HIS A 79 -9.07 -2.09 -10.40
N SER A 80 -8.59 -3.33 -10.37
CA SER A 80 -9.40 -4.50 -9.97
C SER A 80 -9.56 -4.64 -8.45
N LEU A 81 -8.79 -3.88 -7.66
CA LEU A 81 -8.90 -3.87 -6.21
C LEU A 81 -10.08 -3.01 -5.76
N ASP A 82 -10.61 -3.32 -4.58
CA ASP A 82 -11.68 -2.53 -3.98
C ASP A 82 -11.24 -1.07 -3.76
N ALA A 83 -12.17 -0.12 -3.92
CA ALA A 83 -11.90 1.28 -3.64
C ALA A 83 -11.63 1.54 -2.14
N LEU A 84 -12.30 0.77 -1.27
CA LEU A 84 -12.08 0.80 0.17
C LEU A 84 -11.03 -0.26 0.56
N PRO A 85 -9.93 0.14 1.22
CA PRO A 85 -8.93 -0.82 1.67
C PRO A 85 -9.47 -1.74 2.77
N PRO A 86 -9.02 -3.00 2.83
CA PRO A 86 -9.37 -3.94 3.89
C PRO A 86 -8.51 -3.70 5.13
N ASN A 87 -8.65 -2.51 5.73
CA ASN A 87 -8.03 -2.15 7.00
C ASN A 87 -9.08 -2.01 8.10
N LEU A 88 -8.61 -1.93 9.35
CA LEU A 88 -9.47 -1.84 10.53
C LEU A 88 -10.30 -0.56 10.55
N ASP A 89 -9.79 0.51 9.95
CA ASP A 89 -10.50 1.79 9.90
C ASP A 89 -11.83 1.65 9.15
N ASN A 90 -11.86 0.80 8.12
CA ASN A 90 -13.04 0.50 7.31
C ASN A 90 -13.92 -0.65 7.84
N TRP A 91 -13.65 -1.17 9.04
CA TRP A 91 -14.56 -2.14 9.65
C TRP A 91 -15.88 -1.48 10.03
N PRO A 92 -17.03 -2.17 9.83
CA PRO A 92 -18.31 -1.72 10.38
C PRO A 92 -18.23 -1.49 11.89
N ALA A 93 -18.97 -0.51 12.39
CA ALA A 93 -18.94 -0.16 13.82
C ALA A 93 -19.38 -1.33 14.69
N GLU A 94 -20.38 -2.09 14.25
CA GLU A 94 -20.91 -3.26 14.92
C GLU A 94 -19.83 -4.34 15.11
N LEU A 95 -18.93 -4.47 14.13
CA LEU A 95 -17.82 -5.41 14.21
C LEU A 95 -16.77 -4.93 15.21
N LYS A 96 -16.47 -3.61 15.24
CA LYS A 96 -15.54 -3.02 16.21
C LYS A 96 -16.06 -3.17 17.64
N ASP A 97 -17.34 -2.92 17.85
CA ASP A 97 -18.02 -3.05 19.14
C ASP A 97 -18.05 -4.50 19.63
N ALA A 98 -18.25 -5.46 18.72
CA ALA A 98 -18.24 -6.88 19.05
C ALA A 98 -16.88 -7.36 19.63
N PHE A 99 -15.79 -6.66 19.34
CA PHE A 99 -14.47 -6.95 19.91
C PHE A 99 -14.14 -6.17 21.17
N CYS A 100 -15.01 -5.25 21.62
CA CYS A 100 -14.79 -4.48 22.84
C CYS A 100 -14.57 -5.41 24.05
N GLY A 101 -13.52 -5.15 24.83
CA GLY A 101 -13.15 -5.97 25.99
C GLY A 101 -12.40 -7.26 25.66
N THR A 102 -12.11 -7.54 24.38
CA THR A 102 -11.25 -8.67 23.99
C THR A 102 -9.76 -8.28 23.97
N SER A 103 -8.88 -9.26 24.00
CA SER A 103 -7.44 -9.04 23.78
C SER A 103 -7.14 -8.43 22.41
N LEU A 104 -7.96 -8.74 21.39
CA LEU A 104 -7.84 -8.12 20.08
C LEU A 104 -8.04 -6.60 20.17
N ALA A 105 -9.11 -6.12 20.82
CA ALA A 105 -9.33 -4.69 20.97
C ALA A 105 -8.18 -3.97 21.70
N ALA A 106 -7.58 -4.61 22.72
CA ALA A 106 -6.39 -4.10 23.38
C ALA A 106 -5.19 -3.98 22.43
N SER A 107 -4.89 -5.04 21.66
CA SER A 107 -3.82 -5.03 20.66
C SER A 107 -4.08 -4.01 19.54
N LEU A 108 -5.34 -3.79 19.15
CA LEU A 108 -5.68 -2.76 18.17
C LEU A 108 -5.42 -1.36 18.72
N ALA A 109 -5.76 -1.10 19.99
CA ALA A 109 -5.49 0.18 20.64
C ALA A 109 -3.97 0.44 20.80
N GLU A 110 -3.18 -0.57 21.15
CA GLU A 110 -1.72 -0.47 21.27
C GLU A 110 -1.03 -0.25 19.92
N THR A 111 -1.54 -0.85 18.85
CA THR A 111 -0.99 -0.68 17.51
C THR A 111 -1.50 0.57 16.81
N ALA A 112 -2.58 1.20 17.26
CA ALA A 112 -3.13 2.42 16.64
C ALA A 112 -2.09 3.55 16.45
N PRO A 113 -1.20 3.87 17.42
CA PRO A 113 -0.12 4.83 17.22
C PRO A 113 0.92 4.37 16.20
N GLN A 114 1.27 3.08 16.18
CA GLN A 114 2.22 2.48 15.22
C GLN A 114 1.60 2.36 13.81
N ASN A 115 0.27 2.29 13.75
CA ASN A 115 -0.54 2.31 12.55
C ASN A 115 -0.76 3.74 12.03
N SER A 116 -0.26 4.76 12.74
CA SER A 116 -0.40 6.14 12.30
C SER A 116 0.43 6.38 11.03
N LEU A 117 -0.25 6.75 9.95
CA LEU A 117 0.40 7.20 8.72
C LEU A 117 0.98 8.60 8.83
N SER A 118 0.76 9.32 9.95
CA SER A 118 1.09 10.73 10.07
C SER A 118 2.56 11.04 9.82
N SER A 119 3.50 10.25 10.35
CA SER A 119 4.93 10.48 10.10
C SER A 119 5.31 10.32 8.63
N HIS A 120 4.66 9.39 7.92
CA HIS A 120 4.88 9.19 6.48
C HIS A 120 4.24 10.31 5.66
N VAL A 121 3.03 10.73 6.02
CA VAL A 121 2.34 11.85 5.37
C VAL A 121 3.16 13.14 5.51
N ASN A 122 3.60 13.47 6.73
CA ASN A 122 4.42 14.65 6.98
C ASN A 122 5.74 14.63 6.19
N LEU A 123 6.37 13.45 6.07
CA LEU A 123 7.57 13.28 5.26
C LEU A 123 7.28 13.59 3.78
N LEU A 124 6.17 13.08 3.23
CA LEU A 124 5.80 13.29 1.83
C LEU A 124 5.40 14.74 1.56
N GLU A 125 4.62 15.35 2.44
CA GLU A 125 4.28 16.78 2.37
C GLU A 125 5.54 17.63 2.32
N HIS A 126 6.55 17.31 3.15
CA HIS A 126 7.83 18.00 3.11
C HIS A 126 8.59 17.76 1.78
N ILE A 127 8.61 16.53 1.28
CA ILE A 127 9.27 16.21 -0.01
C ILE A 127 8.65 17.02 -1.15
N PHE A 128 7.33 17.05 -1.26
CA PHE A 128 6.63 17.77 -2.33
C PHE A 128 6.69 19.30 -2.12
N ALA A 129 6.74 19.79 -0.89
CA ALA A 129 6.94 21.22 -0.64
C ALA A 129 8.33 21.72 -1.06
N ASN A 130 9.37 20.89 -0.93
CA ASN A 130 10.77 21.32 -1.10
C ASN A 130 11.43 20.81 -2.39
N ASN A 131 10.77 19.93 -3.16
CA ASN A 131 11.37 19.33 -4.35
C ASN A 131 10.51 19.57 -5.60
N LYS A 132 10.70 20.74 -6.22
CA LYS A 132 9.98 21.14 -7.44
C LYS A 132 10.13 20.11 -8.57
N SER A 133 11.32 19.54 -8.72
CA SER A 133 11.58 18.55 -9.78
C SER A 133 10.75 17.27 -9.65
N LEU A 134 10.35 16.90 -8.42
CA LEU A 134 9.42 15.80 -8.20
C LEU A 134 7.99 16.22 -8.49
N CYS A 135 7.58 17.43 -8.11
CA CYS A 135 6.23 17.95 -8.41
C CYS A 135 5.96 18.02 -9.92
N ASP A 136 6.99 18.33 -10.71
CA ASP A 136 6.90 18.34 -12.17
C ASP A 136 6.71 16.93 -12.76
N LYS A 137 7.17 15.88 -12.04
CA LYS A 137 7.10 14.47 -12.49
C LYS A 137 5.94 13.69 -11.89
N PHE A 138 5.51 14.06 -10.70
CA PHE A 138 4.55 13.31 -9.89
C PHE A 138 3.52 14.27 -9.32
N ASP A 139 2.25 13.93 -9.50
CA ASP A 139 1.17 14.64 -8.84
C ASP A 139 1.12 14.25 -7.36
N GLY A 140 1.46 15.20 -6.50
CA GLY A 140 1.49 15.05 -5.03
C GLY A 140 0.15 14.61 -4.44
N SER A 141 -0.98 14.91 -5.11
CA SER A 141 -2.32 14.51 -4.63
C SER A 141 -2.52 13.00 -4.62
N ASN A 142 -1.74 12.24 -5.40
CA ASN A 142 -1.75 10.77 -5.39
C ASN A 142 -1.08 10.16 -4.15
N PHE A 143 -0.45 10.97 -3.30
CA PHE A 143 0.31 10.49 -2.14
C PHE A 143 -0.25 11.02 -0.81
N ASP A 144 -1.54 11.36 -0.79
CA ASP A 144 -2.22 11.81 0.41
C ASP A 144 -2.44 10.66 1.42
N ARG A 145 -2.98 11.02 2.60
CA ARG A 145 -3.27 10.06 3.66
C ARG A 145 -4.21 8.94 3.19
N ALA A 146 -5.23 9.26 2.40
CA ALA A 146 -6.20 8.28 1.91
C ALA A 146 -5.55 7.27 0.96
N SER A 147 -4.69 7.75 0.06
CA SER A 147 -3.94 6.92 -0.89
C SER A 147 -2.97 5.98 -0.18
N LEU A 148 -2.24 6.48 0.83
CA LEU A 148 -1.38 5.62 1.66
C LEU A 148 -2.16 4.59 2.47
N ALA A 149 -3.31 4.98 3.04
CA ALA A 149 -4.18 4.04 3.76
C ALA A 149 -4.71 2.95 2.82
N TRP A 150 -5.07 3.33 1.58
CA TRP A 150 -5.46 2.41 0.53
C TRP A 150 -4.34 1.42 0.21
N ALA A 151 -3.15 1.92 -0.15
CA ALA A 151 -2.03 1.08 -0.55
C ALA A 151 -1.60 0.14 0.58
N ARG A 152 -1.52 0.65 1.82
CA ARG A 152 -1.18 -0.15 3.00
C ARG A 152 -2.17 -1.29 3.24
N GLY A 153 -3.48 -1.00 3.21
CA GLY A 153 -4.50 -2.02 3.47
C GLY A 153 -4.48 -3.15 2.43
N HIS A 154 -4.35 -2.79 1.16
CA HIS A 154 -4.23 -3.79 0.10
C HIS A 154 -2.90 -4.55 0.16
N TYR A 155 -1.79 -3.88 0.45
CA TYR A 155 -0.50 -4.54 0.62
C TYR A 155 -0.54 -5.57 1.75
N LEU A 156 -0.99 -5.19 2.94
CA LEU A 156 -0.99 -6.10 4.11
C LEU A 156 -1.92 -7.31 3.91
N SER A 157 -3.02 -7.15 3.18
CA SER A 157 -3.99 -8.22 2.92
C SER A 157 -3.62 -9.14 1.76
N ARG A 158 -2.70 -8.74 0.88
CA ARG A 158 -2.41 -9.46 -0.38
C ARG A 158 -0.94 -9.78 -0.59
N ARG A 159 -0.03 -9.28 0.26
CA ARG A 159 1.40 -9.62 0.16
C ARG A 159 1.61 -11.11 0.37
N TYR A 160 2.47 -11.68 -0.45
CA TYR A 160 3.01 -13.01 -0.24
C TYR A 160 4.35 -12.85 0.51
N PRO A 161 4.61 -13.64 1.57
CA PRO A 161 5.84 -13.55 2.36
C PRO A 161 7.09 -13.94 1.56
#